data_AF-A0A2K2UE67-F1
#
_entry.id   AF-A0A2K2UE67-F1
#
_cell.length_a   1.000
_cell.length_b   1.000
_cell.length_c   1.000
_cell.angle_alpha   90.00
_cell.angle_beta   90.00
_cell.angle_gamma   90.00
#
_symmetry.space_group_name_H-M   'P 1'
#
loop_
_entity.id
_entity.type
_entity.pdbx_description
1 polymer ?
#
loop_
_entity_poly.entity_id
_entity_poly.type
_entity_poly.pdbx_seq_one_letter_code
_entity_poly.pdbx_strand_id
1 'polypeptide(L)'
;MHTNPVRRCLSVLGSLLACFLIMSLIMVQVRYLGYESGLIGMPRAEAVGMNSAPASSRSTITAEYCSEVVSASDPTNPAGRTSTQLTFDDAWFYRDSRVYQHDLATACAVLSAVCNSESQYYSGVPRSVPYAEQTLGLLGFENVRTESYALRSSIPDEVSSLLLGSSDVAAYALASKHLASDGDGQPITLVFVGIRGTYGAEWLSNFNVLGQSAQSPDHRGFKAAEEEVAQAVRSYVQESGLDPAHTRILITGHSRGGAIANLLAADLDDPDEGEPTLAPSTGIFAYTFAAPCVTRADNRHDAAFGNIFNVANEADIVTQLPLASWGYDRYGTTIELPHTASAGFDGFYAAAQVAYRQNTGFALSNDPGALAALHSFGSNASDHVPRAEDLTSPIGVLGVAQSLVGLDLSSALGAHYPDTYIAWMQALDSDLPAA
;
A
#
# COMPACT_ATOMS: atom_id res chain seq x y z
N MET A 1 0.84 -51.51 21.01
CA MET A 1 1.20 -50.13 20.60
C MET A 1 1.34 -50.09 19.09
N HIS A 2 0.26 -49.77 18.37
CA HIS A 2 0.31 -49.46 16.94
C HIS A 2 0.12 -47.96 16.78
N THR A 3 1.21 -47.27 16.46
CA THR A 3 1.16 -45.85 16.11
C THR A 3 0.50 -45.73 14.74
N ASN A 4 -0.56 -44.91 14.68
CA ASN A 4 -1.39 -44.71 13.50
C ASN A 4 -0.53 -44.24 12.30
N PRO A 5 -0.53 -44.93 11.15
CA PRO A 5 0.29 -44.61 9.98
C PRO A 5 0.04 -43.18 9.45
N VAL A 6 -1.16 -42.63 9.67
CA VAL A 6 -1.52 -41.25 9.35
C VAL A 6 -0.70 -40.25 10.17
N ARG A 7 -0.42 -40.57 11.44
CA ARG A 7 0.37 -39.71 12.34
C ARG A 7 1.85 -39.68 11.97
N ARG A 8 2.38 -40.78 11.41
CA ARG A 8 3.74 -40.84 10.85
C ARG A 8 3.85 -40.05 9.54
N CYS A 9 2.90 -40.20 8.61
CA CYS A 9 2.86 -39.39 7.40
C CYS A 9 2.77 -37.89 7.71
N LEU A 10 1.91 -37.49 8.64
CA LEU A 10 1.80 -36.09 9.09
C LEU A 10 3.10 -35.57 9.72
N SER A 11 3.82 -36.39 10.51
CA SER A 11 5.12 -35.98 11.07
C SER A 11 6.21 -35.84 10.01
N VAL A 12 6.23 -36.70 8.99
CA VAL A 12 7.21 -36.64 7.90
C VAL A 12 6.92 -35.45 6.99
N LEU A 13 5.64 -35.18 6.68
CA LEU A 13 5.25 -33.94 5.99
C LEU A 13 5.65 -32.70 6.79
N GLY A 14 5.42 -32.69 8.10
CA GLY A 14 5.82 -31.57 8.97
C GLY A 14 7.33 -31.35 9.00
N SER A 15 8.13 -32.42 9.07
CA SER A 15 9.60 -32.33 9.01
C SER A 15 10.11 -31.88 7.63
N LEU A 16 9.49 -32.33 6.54
CA LEU A 16 9.84 -31.87 5.20
C LEU A 16 9.52 -30.38 5.02
N LEU A 17 8.35 -29.94 5.48
CA LEU A 17 7.94 -28.54 5.46
C LEU A 17 8.92 -27.66 6.25
N ALA A 18 9.33 -28.11 7.44
CA ALA A 18 10.33 -27.43 8.27
C ALA A 18 11.72 -27.36 7.60
N CYS A 19 12.15 -28.43 6.93
CA CYS A 19 13.40 -28.42 6.16
C CYS A 19 13.34 -27.47 4.96
N PHE A 20 12.21 -27.40 4.26
CA PHE A 20 12.00 -26.43 3.18
C PHE A 20 12.05 -24.99 3.71
N LEU A 21 11.40 -24.71 4.85
CA LEU A 21 11.46 -23.40 5.53
C LEU A 21 12.88 -22.97 5.91
N ILE A 22 13.67 -23.88 6.49
CA ILE A 22 15.06 -23.59 6.89
C ILE A 22 15.94 -23.33 5.66
N MET A 23 15.77 -24.13 4.59
CA MET A 23 16.51 -23.93 3.33
C MET A 23 16.13 -22.63 2.64
N SER A 24 14.84 -22.26 2.69
CA SER A 24 14.29 -20.99 2.24
C SER A 24 14.93 -19.81 2.96
N LEU A 25 14.96 -19.82 4.30
CA LEU A 25 15.60 -18.79 5.12
C LEU A 25 17.11 -18.63 4.84
N ILE A 26 17.83 -19.74 4.68
CA ILE A 26 19.26 -19.73 4.35
C ILE A 26 19.50 -19.16 2.95
N MET A 27 18.66 -19.49 1.97
CA MET A 27 18.76 -18.97 0.60
C MET A 27 18.51 -17.46 0.55
N VAL A 28 17.57 -16.95 1.35
CA VAL A 28 17.29 -15.51 1.48
C VAL A 28 18.49 -14.78 2.07
N GLN A 29 19.05 -15.28 3.18
CA GLN A 29 20.24 -14.67 3.81
C GLN A 29 21.46 -14.68 2.87
N VAL A 30 21.69 -15.78 2.14
CA VAL A 30 22.79 -15.88 1.18
C VAL A 30 22.61 -14.91 0.01
N ARG A 31 21.37 -14.70 -0.46
CA ARG A 31 21.08 -13.70 -1.49
C ARG A 31 21.22 -12.27 -0.97
N TYR A 32 20.70 -11.97 0.21
CA TYR A 32 20.86 -10.67 0.88
C TYR A 32 22.34 -10.31 1.01
N LEU A 33 23.14 -11.21 1.58
CA LEU A 33 24.60 -11.05 1.70
C LEU A 33 25.26 -10.90 0.33
N GLY A 34 24.78 -11.63 -0.69
CA GLY A 34 25.26 -11.52 -2.06
C GLY A 34 24.94 -10.19 -2.74
N TYR A 35 23.79 -9.57 -2.43
CA TYR A 35 23.42 -8.25 -2.92
C TYR A 35 24.16 -7.13 -2.18
N GLU A 36 24.26 -7.17 -0.84
CA GLU A 36 25.05 -6.20 -0.08
C GLU A 36 26.54 -6.25 -0.43
N SER A 37 27.09 -7.44 -0.68
CA SER A 37 28.50 -7.60 -1.03
C SER A 37 28.79 -7.32 -2.52
N GLY A 38 27.78 -7.00 -3.33
CA GLY A 38 27.90 -6.81 -4.78
C GLY A 38 28.30 -8.09 -5.57
N LEU A 39 28.17 -9.27 -4.96
CA LEU A 39 28.50 -10.57 -5.60
C LEU A 39 27.39 -11.05 -6.56
N ILE A 40 26.16 -10.60 -6.33
CA ILE A 40 25.01 -10.84 -7.20
C ILE A 40 24.65 -9.50 -7.85
N GLY A 41 24.69 -9.44 -9.19
CA GLY A 41 24.25 -8.26 -9.92
C GLY A 41 22.77 -7.99 -9.69
N MET A 42 22.44 -6.78 -9.22
CA MET A 42 21.06 -6.34 -9.08
C MET A 42 20.49 -6.05 -10.47
N PRO A 43 19.35 -6.66 -10.86
CA PRO A 43 18.61 -6.18 -12.01
C PRO A 43 18.16 -4.75 -11.69
N ARG A 44 18.82 -3.78 -12.31
CA ARG A 44 18.24 -2.47 -12.57
C ARG A 44 17.71 -2.54 -13.98
N ALA A 45 16.60 -1.86 -14.27
CA ALA A 45 16.42 -1.50 -15.65
C ALA A 45 17.68 -0.70 -16.04
N GLU A 46 18.40 -1.13 -17.07
CA GLU A 46 19.09 -0.12 -17.87
C GLU A 46 17.97 0.82 -18.25
N ALA A 47 17.95 2.02 -17.66
CA ALA A 47 16.99 3.05 -18.00
C ALA A 47 16.98 3.06 -19.51
N VAL A 48 15.91 2.49 -20.10
CA VAL A 48 15.70 2.56 -21.54
C VAL A 48 15.97 4.01 -21.83
N GLY A 49 16.86 4.31 -22.78
CA GLY A 49 17.21 5.67 -23.17
C GLY A 49 15.94 6.40 -23.60
N MET A 50 15.16 6.78 -22.61
CA MET A 50 13.96 7.55 -22.68
C MET A 50 14.56 8.92 -22.85
N ASN A 51 14.62 9.34 -24.12
CA ASN A 51 14.83 10.74 -24.46
C ASN A 51 13.99 11.52 -23.46
N SER A 52 14.64 12.25 -22.56
CA SER A 52 13.99 13.07 -21.55
C SER A 52 12.95 13.88 -22.30
N ALA A 53 11.67 13.51 -22.14
CA ALA A 53 10.60 14.26 -22.74
C ALA A 53 10.74 15.69 -22.19
N PRO A 54 10.57 16.73 -23.03
CA PRO A 54 10.60 18.09 -22.50
C PRO A 54 9.66 18.16 -21.30
N ALA A 55 10.16 18.72 -20.20
CA ALA A 55 9.49 18.82 -18.90
C ALA A 55 8.16 19.58 -19.04
N SER A 56 7.14 18.91 -19.57
CA SER A 56 5.78 19.39 -19.54
C SER A 56 5.35 19.29 -18.08
N SER A 57 4.93 20.42 -17.52
CA SER A 57 4.44 20.47 -16.14
C SER A 57 3.28 19.51 -15.92
N ARG A 58 2.52 19.19 -16.97
CA ARG A 58 1.47 18.16 -16.96
C ARG A 58 1.75 17.10 -18.02
N SER A 59 1.75 15.83 -17.64
CA SER A 59 1.89 14.69 -18.55
C SER A 59 0.78 13.67 -18.33
N THR A 60 0.39 12.98 -19.40
CA THR A 60 -0.51 11.82 -19.33
C THR A 60 0.17 10.66 -20.02
N ILE A 61 0.32 9.55 -19.30
CA ILE A 61 0.98 8.33 -19.77
C ILE A 61 0.05 7.13 -19.59
N THR A 62 0.33 6.06 -20.33
CA THR A 62 -0.24 4.74 -20.04
C THR A 62 0.64 4.07 -18.98
N ALA A 63 0.15 3.97 -17.75
CA ALA A 63 0.83 3.29 -16.67
C ALA A 63 0.45 1.81 -16.67
N GLU A 64 1.45 0.93 -16.69
CA GLU A 64 1.26 -0.51 -16.61
C GLU A 64 1.36 -0.99 -15.17
N TYR A 65 0.50 -1.94 -14.79
CA TYR A 65 0.51 -2.56 -13.48
C TYR A 65 -0.05 -3.98 -13.57
N CYS A 66 0.02 -4.73 -12.47
CA CYS A 66 -0.48 -6.09 -12.32
C CYS A 66 -1.80 -6.07 -11.55
N SER A 67 -2.81 -6.71 -12.12
CA SER A 67 -4.14 -6.90 -11.54
C SER A 67 -4.35 -8.37 -11.20
N GLU A 68 -4.72 -8.64 -9.95
CA GLU A 68 -5.10 -9.98 -9.48
C GLU A 68 -6.31 -10.50 -10.24
N VAL A 69 -7.26 -9.63 -10.60
CA VAL A 69 -8.47 -10.01 -11.35
C VAL A 69 -8.10 -10.45 -12.76
N VAL A 70 -7.19 -9.75 -13.42
CA VAL A 70 -6.69 -10.14 -14.75
C VAL A 70 -5.92 -11.45 -14.67
N SER A 71 -5.02 -11.60 -13.69
CA SER A 71 -4.25 -12.85 -13.49
C SER A 71 -5.17 -14.05 -13.26
N ALA A 72 -6.20 -13.90 -12.42
CA ALA A 72 -7.15 -14.97 -12.12
C ALA A 72 -8.07 -15.31 -13.30
N SER A 73 -8.36 -14.34 -14.18
CA SER A 73 -9.36 -14.48 -15.24
C SER A 73 -8.76 -14.77 -16.62
N ASP A 74 -7.48 -14.49 -16.85
CA ASP A 74 -6.77 -14.76 -18.10
C ASP A 74 -5.52 -15.63 -17.88
N PRO A 75 -5.63 -16.96 -18.08
CA PRO A 75 -4.49 -17.88 -17.95
C PRO A 75 -3.33 -17.58 -18.92
N THR A 76 -3.58 -16.82 -19.98
CA THR A 76 -2.54 -16.39 -20.94
C THR A 76 -1.81 -15.13 -20.50
N ASN A 77 -2.25 -14.51 -19.40
CA ASN A 77 -1.64 -13.35 -18.75
C ASN A 77 -1.41 -13.62 -17.24
N PRO A 78 -0.49 -14.54 -16.89
CA PRO A 78 -0.30 -14.98 -15.51
C PRO A 78 0.22 -13.87 -14.59
N ALA A 79 0.92 -12.86 -15.13
CA ALA A 79 1.32 -11.68 -14.36
C ALA A 79 0.16 -10.72 -14.08
N GLY A 80 -1.02 -10.94 -14.69
CA GLY A 80 -2.16 -10.04 -14.59
C GLY A 80 -1.89 -8.66 -15.17
N ARG A 81 -0.95 -8.52 -16.12
CA ARG A 81 -0.53 -7.22 -16.62
C ARG A 81 -1.69 -6.51 -17.31
N THR A 82 -1.96 -5.30 -16.89
CA THR A 82 -2.92 -4.39 -17.51
C THR A 82 -2.40 -2.96 -17.46
N SER A 83 -3.20 -1.99 -17.89
CA SER A 83 -2.80 -0.59 -17.92
C SER A 83 -3.97 0.37 -17.77
N THR A 84 -3.67 1.57 -17.28
CA THR A 84 -4.62 2.69 -17.21
C THR A 84 -3.94 4.00 -17.58
N GLN A 85 -4.72 5.02 -17.92
CA GLN A 85 -4.20 6.38 -18.08
C GLN A 85 -3.84 6.97 -16.71
N LEU A 86 -2.65 7.55 -16.62
CA LEU A 86 -2.13 8.25 -15.45
C LEU A 86 -1.77 9.67 -15.88
N THR A 87 -2.49 10.67 -15.34
CA THR A 87 -2.12 12.07 -15.48
C THR A 87 -1.35 12.51 -14.24
N PHE A 88 -0.26 13.25 -14.45
CA PHE A 88 0.55 13.81 -13.38
C PHE A 88 0.82 15.29 -13.68
N ASP A 89 0.51 16.17 -12.73
CA ASP A 89 0.66 17.62 -12.88
C ASP A 89 1.53 18.19 -11.75
N ASP A 90 2.69 18.71 -12.12
CA ASP A 90 3.63 19.37 -11.22
C ASP A 90 2.99 20.54 -10.48
N ALA A 91 1.93 21.15 -11.05
CA ALA A 91 1.21 22.25 -10.44
C ALA A 91 0.55 21.89 -9.09
N TRP A 92 0.32 20.61 -8.82
CA TRP A 92 -0.26 20.14 -7.55
C TRP A 92 0.63 20.41 -6.34
N PHE A 93 1.96 20.46 -6.54
CA PHE A 93 2.95 20.56 -5.46
C PHE A 93 3.33 22.01 -5.08
N TYR A 94 2.72 22.99 -5.75
CA TYR A 94 2.77 24.42 -5.36
C TYR A 94 1.57 24.82 -4.49
N ARG A 95 0.63 23.90 -4.25
CA ARG A 95 -0.53 24.13 -3.40
C ARG A 95 -0.24 23.65 -1.97
N ASP A 96 -1.05 24.12 -1.01
CA ASP A 96 -1.00 23.62 0.35
C ASP A 96 -1.36 22.12 0.38
N SER A 97 -0.48 21.29 0.95
CA SER A 97 -0.70 19.86 1.06
C SER A 97 -1.87 19.47 1.97
N ARG A 98 -2.38 20.39 2.79
CA ARG A 98 -3.56 20.19 3.65
C ARG A 98 -4.89 20.30 2.91
N VAL A 99 -4.86 20.60 1.60
CA VAL A 99 -6.06 20.65 0.77
C VAL A 99 -6.12 19.40 -0.10
N TYR A 100 -7.22 18.64 0.01
CA TYR A 100 -7.43 17.44 -0.79
C TYR A 100 -7.46 17.78 -2.29
N GLN A 101 -6.67 17.05 -3.08
CA GLN A 101 -6.62 17.19 -4.53
C GLN A 101 -6.99 15.86 -5.19
N HIS A 102 -8.21 15.77 -5.72
CA HIS A 102 -8.75 14.53 -6.26
C HIS A 102 -7.93 13.96 -7.44
N ASP A 103 -7.45 14.81 -8.36
CA ASP A 103 -6.63 14.36 -9.48
C ASP A 103 -5.28 13.77 -9.00
N LEU A 104 -4.64 14.40 -7.98
CA LEU A 104 -3.41 13.87 -7.37
C LEU A 104 -3.70 12.56 -6.64
N ALA A 105 -4.80 12.47 -5.90
CA ALA A 105 -5.23 11.22 -5.27
C ALA A 105 -5.44 10.11 -6.31
N THR A 106 -6.08 10.42 -7.44
CA THR A 106 -6.28 9.46 -8.54
C THR A 106 -4.94 8.99 -9.12
N ALA A 107 -3.99 9.91 -9.31
CA ALA A 107 -2.63 9.57 -9.72
C ALA A 107 -1.93 8.65 -8.70
N CYS A 108 -2.07 8.95 -7.40
CA CYS A 108 -1.52 8.16 -6.31
C CYS A 108 -2.11 6.75 -6.19
N ALA A 109 -3.40 6.57 -6.53
CA ALA A 109 -4.04 5.25 -6.58
C ALA A 109 -3.37 4.35 -7.63
N VAL A 110 -3.12 4.90 -8.82
CA VAL A 110 -2.42 4.21 -9.90
C VAL A 110 -0.96 3.95 -9.52
N LEU A 111 -0.26 4.95 -8.97
CA LEU A 111 1.13 4.80 -8.52
C LEU A 111 1.29 3.75 -7.42
N SER A 112 0.32 3.60 -6.52
CA SER A 112 0.31 2.51 -5.53
C SER A 112 0.22 1.13 -6.19
N ALA A 113 -0.63 0.97 -7.22
CA ALA A 113 -0.71 -0.28 -7.97
C ALA A 113 0.58 -0.57 -8.75
N VAL A 114 1.19 0.45 -9.33
CA VAL A 114 2.50 0.36 -10.01
C VAL A 114 3.59 -0.07 -9.01
N CYS A 115 3.68 0.57 -7.85
CA CYS A 115 4.63 0.22 -6.80
C CYS A 115 4.39 -1.19 -6.25
N ASN A 116 3.14 -1.65 -6.17
CA ASN A 116 2.87 -3.05 -5.84
C ASN A 116 3.50 -3.95 -6.89
N SER A 117 3.17 -3.70 -8.17
CA SER A 117 3.56 -4.53 -9.33
C SER A 117 5.06 -4.72 -9.53
N GLU A 118 5.88 -3.79 -9.03
CA GLU A 118 7.35 -3.87 -9.10
C GLU A 118 7.91 -5.20 -8.56
N SER A 119 7.26 -5.80 -7.55
CA SER A 119 7.67 -7.11 -7.05
C SER A 119 7.62 -8.22 -8.10
N GLN A 120 6.72 -8.17 -9.07
CA GLN A 120 6.63 -9.19 -10.13
C GLN A 120 7.91 -9.21 -10.99
N TYR A 121 8.53 -8.04 -11.21
CA TYR A 121 9.81 -7.92 -11.89
C TYR A 121 10.94 -8.59 -11.11
N TYR A 122 11.07 -8.26 -9.82
CA TYR A 122 12.10 -8.83 -8.96
C TYR A 122 11.89 -10.31 -8.64
N SER A 123 10.64 -10.80 -8.66
CA SER A 123 10.29 -12.22 -8.58
C SER A 123 10.61 -12.99 -9.87
N GLY A 124 10.99 -12.30 -10.96
CA GLY A 124 11.30 -12.92 -12.25
C GLY A 124 10.08 -13.50 -12.95
N VAL A 125 8.88 -12.96 -12.71
CA VAL A 125 7.65 -13.45 -13.34
C VAL A 125 7.74 -13.22 -14.85
N PRO A 126 7.44 -14.24 -15.69
CA PRO A 126 7.56 -14.09 -17.14
C PRO A 126 6.77 -12.91 -17.69
N ARG A 127 7.42 -12.08 -18.50
CA ARG A 127 6.88 -10.84 -19.12
C ARG A 127 6.56 -9.69 -18.15
N SER A 128 6.96 -9.80 -16.89
CA SER A 128 7.03 -8.64 -16.00
C SER A 128 8.03 -7.62 -16.54
N VAL A 129 7.80 -6.36 -16.18
CA VAL A 129 8.66 -5.21 -16.52
C VAL A 129 8.95 -4.45 -15.23
N PRO A 130 10.02 -3.64 -15.14
CA PRO A 130 10.26 -2.78 -13.99
C PRO A 130 9.22 -1.63 -13.97
N TYR A 131 8.03 -1.93 -13.46
CA TYR A 131 6.81 -1.12 -13.50
C TYR A 131 7.03 0.28 -12.90
N ALA A 132 7.58 0.36 -11.69
CA ALA A 132 7.87 1.60 -10.98
C ALA A 132 8.96 2.40 -11.69
N GLU A 133 10.07 1.77 -12.08
CA GLU A 133 11.16 2.48 -12.77
C GLU A 133 10.70 3.08 -14.11
N GLN A 134 9.94 2.31 -14.91
CA GLN A 134 9.42 2.79 -16.18
C GLN A 134 8.38 3.90 -16.01
N THR A 135 7.42 3.72 -15.10
CA THR A 135 6.35 4.69 -14.88
C THR A 135 6.92 6.00 -14.33
N LEU A 136 7.79 5.93 -13.32
CA LEU A 136 8.42 7.11 -12.73
C LEU A 136 9.30 7.83 -13.76
N GLY A 137 10.09 7.10 -14.56
CA GLY A 137 10.88 7.68 -15.65
C GLY A 137 10.03 8.40 -16.70
N LEU A 138 8.89 7.82 -17.11
CA LEU A 138 7.94 8.46 -18.03
C LEU A 138 7.28 9.72 -17.46
N LEU A 139 7.15 9.81 -16.13
CA LEU A 139 6.66 11.01 -15.42
C LEU A 139 7.75 12.06 -15.18
N GLY A 140 8.99 11.78 -15.59
CA GLY A 140 10.14 12.68 -15.45
C GLY A 140 10.82 12.61 -14.08
N PHE A 141 10.58 11.55 -13.30
CA PHE A 141 11.39 11.27 -12.11
C PHE A 141 12.73 10.64 -12.51
N GLU A 142 13.74 10.97 -11.72
CA GLU A 142 15.12 10.53 -11.85
C GLU A 142 15.57 9.87 -10.53
N ASN A 143 16.77 9.29 -10.53
CA ASN A 143 17.38 8.65 -9.35
C ASN A 143 16.48 7.59 -8.70
N VAL A 144 15.71 6.86 -9.52
CA VAL A 144 14.78 5.84 -9.04
C VAL A 144 15.54 4.73 -8.29
N ARG A 145 15.08 4.41 -7.07
CA ARG A 145 15.60 3.36 -6.20
C ARG A 145 14.50 2.37 -5.83
N THR A 146 14.66 1.14 -6.30
CA THR A 146 13.75 0.00 -6.15
C THR A 146 14.47 -1.22 -5.58
N GLU A 147 15.71 -1.05 -5.07
CA GLU A 147 16.53 -2.16 -4.57
C GLU A 147 15.89 -2.93 -3.41
N SER A 148 15.03 -2.25 -2.64
CA SER A 148 14.28 -2.84 -1.53
C SER A 148 13.38 -4.00 -1.99
N TYR A 149 12.94 -4.01 -3.25
CA TYR A 149 12.11 -5.07 -3.83
C TYR A 149 12.91 -6.34 -4.12
N ALA A 150 14.17 -6.23 -4.54
CA ALA A 150 15.04 -7.38 -4.83
C ALA A 150 15.28 -8.26 -3.59
N LEU A 151 15.38 -7.61 -2.44
CA LEU A 151 15.58 -8.26 -1.14
C LEU A 151 14.32 -8.97 -0.64
N ARG A 152 13.13 -8.67 -1.22
CA ARG A 152 11.81 -8.97 -0.62
C ARG A 152 10.80 -9.60 -1.59
N SER A 153 11.26 -10.08 -2.74
CA SER A 153 10.42 -10.67 -3.81
C SER A 153 10.83 -12.11 -4.14
N SER A 154 11.43 -12.85 -3.20
CA SER A 154 11.75 -14.26 -3.40
C SER A 154 10.64 -15.16 -2.81
N ILE A 155 10.16 -16.15 -3.58
CA ILE A 155 9.13 -17.15 -3.18
C ILE A 155 9.35 -17.79 -1.78
N PRO A 156 10.60 -18.01 -1.32
CA PRO A 156 10.88 -18.39 0.06
C PRO A 156 10.31 -17.44 1.14
N ASP A 157 10.25 -16.13 0.88
CA ASP A 157 9.83 -15.09 1.84
C ASP A 157 8.31 -14.98 1.99
N GLU A 158 7.55 -15.25 0.93
CA GLU A 158 6.07 -15.25 0.96
C GLU A 158 5.55 -16.34 1.92
N VAL A 159 6.12 -17.55 1.86
CA VAL A 159 5.76 -18.64 2.80
C VAL A 159 6.33 -18.42 4.21
N SER A 160 7.47 -17.75 4.33
CA SER A 160 8.10 -17.46 5.62
C SER A 160 7.37 -16.32 6.36
N SER A 161 6.96 -15.26 5.67
CA SER A 161 6.17 -14.15 6.23
C SER A 161 4.76 -14.60 6.64
N LEU A 162 4.15 -15.52 5.88
CA LEU A 162 2.88 -16.18 6.23
C LEU A 162 2.97 -17.04 7.51
N LEU A 163 4.13 -17.65 7.80
CA LEU A 163 4.30 -18.65 8.87
C LEU A 163 5.06 -18.14 10.11
N LEU A 164 5.89 -17.11 9.98
CA LEU A 164 6.78 -16.63 11.05
C LEU A 164 6.52 -15.18 11.47
N GLY A 165 5.56 -14.48 10.88
CA GLY A 165 5.19 -13.14 11.31
C GLY A 165 6.32 -12.12 11.17
N SER A 166 7.18 -12.25 10.15
CA SER A 166 8.19 -11.24 9.82
C SER A 166 7.53 -10.01 9.14
N SER A 167 6.65 -9.34 9.88
CA SER A 167 5.86 -8.18 9.47
C SER A 167 6.65 -6.86 9.46
N ASP A 168 7.92 -6.89 9.87
CA ASP A 168 8.67 -5.69 10.26
C ASP A 168 9.41 -5.00 9.10
N VAL A 169 9.15 -5.41 7.86
CA VAL A 169 9.93 -4.97 6.68
C VAL A 169 9.04 -4.63 5.47
N ALA A 170 9.31 -3.51 4.78
CA ALA A 170 8.54 -3.04 3.61
C ALA A 170 9.37 -2.76 2.36
N ALA A 171 8.90 -3.21 1.18
CA ALA A 171 9.48 -2.76 -0.08
C ALA A 171 8.91 -1.38 -0.45
N TYR A 172 9.72 -0.57 -1.13
CA TYR A 172 9.41 0.82 -1.46
C TYR A 172 10.20 1.30 -2.67
N ALA A 173 9.61 2.24 -3.40
CA ALA A 173 10.24 2.98 -4.49
C ALA A 173 10.50 4.43 -4.05
N LEU A 174 11.74 4.89 -4.20
CA LEU A 174 12.12 6.28 -4.01
C LEU A 174 12.54 6.88 -5.34
N ALA A 175 12.18 8.13 -5.60
CA ALA A 175 12.66 8.86 -6.77
C ALA A 175 12.60 10.37 -6.53
N SER A 176 13.28 11.16 -7.37
CA SER A 176 13.25 12.62 -7.30
C SER A 176 12.91 13.24 -8.64
N LYS A 177 12.14 14.33 -8.63
CA LYS A 177 11.85 15.14 -9.81
C LYS A 177 12.11 16.61 -9.51
N HIS A 178 12.80 17.29 -10.42
CA HIS A 178 12.98 18.74 -10.33
C HIS A 178 11.74 19.45 -10.90
N LEU A 179 11.12 20.28 -10.06
CA LEU A 179 10.01 21.14 -10.43
C LEU A 179 10.50 22.57 -10.67
N ALA A 180 9.77 23.31 -11.50
CA ALA A 180 10.04 24.74 -11.69
C ALA A 180 9.88 25.50 -10.36
N SER A 181 10.53 26.67 -10.24
CA SER A 181 10.47 27.50 -9.05
C SER A 181 9.09 28.15 -8.85
N ASP A 182 8.65 28.26 -7.59
CA ASP A 182 7.43 28.96 -7.17
C ASP A 182 7.69 30.43 -6.79
N GLY A 183 8.35 31.19 -7.68
CA GLY A 183 8.54 32.64 -7.55
C GLY A 183 9.88 33.09 -6.94
N ASP A 184 10.52 32.31 -6.07
CA ASP A 184 11.81 32.67 -5.43
C ASP A 184 13.05 32.39 -6.30
N GLY A 185 12.86 31.82 -7.49
CA GLY A 185 13.91 31.48 -8.45
C GLY A 185 14.68 30.20 -8.12
N GLN A 186 14.49 29.59 -6.94
CA GLN A 186 15.06 28.29 -6.59
C GLN A 186 14.14 27.13 -7.03
N PRO A 187 14.69 26.09 -7.70
CA PRO A 187 13.90 24.93 -8.10
C PRO A 187 13.46 24.13 -6.88
N ILE A 188 12.25 23.58 -6.94
CA ILE A 188 11.73 22.66 -5.92
C ILE A 188 12.13 21.24 -6.32
N THR A 189 12.51 20.40 -5.36
CA THR A 189 12.70 18.96 -5.61
C THR A 189 11.55 18.18 -4.97
N LEU A 190 10.81 17.46 -5.80
CA LEU A 190 9.80 16.50 -5.36
C LEU A 190 10.45 15.15 -5.14
N VAL A 191 10.34 14.61 -3.93
CA VAL A 191 10.70 13.24 -3.58
C VAL A 191 9.43 12.39 -3.59
N PHE A 192 9.44 11.34 -4.39
CA PHE A 192 8.38 10.33 -4.40
C PHE A 192 8.74 9.18 -3.45
N VAL A 193 7.76 8.75 -2.66
CA VAL A 193 7.84 7.62 -1.74
C VAL A 193 6.62 6.73 -1.99
N GLY A 194 6.80 5.68 -2.78
CA GLY A 194 5.77 4.67 -3.04
C GLY A 194 6.03 3.42 -2.23
N ILE A 195 5.10 3.02 -1.36
CA ILE A 195 5.30 1.89 -0.44
C ILE A 195 4.46 0.69 -0.89
N ARG A 196 5.10 -0.47 -0.99
CA ARG A 196 4.47 -1.74 -1.40
C ARG A 196 3.53 -2.25 -0.32
N GLY A 197 2.32 -2.61 -0.73
CA GLY A 197 1.39 -3.41 0.04
C GLY A 197 1.75 -4.90 0.04
N THR A 198 0.74 -5.73 0.32
CA THR A 198 0.83 -7.20 0.32
C THR A 198 -0.06 -7.76 -0.79
N TYR A 199 0.27 -8.95 -1.32
CA TYR A 199 -0.49 -9.60 -2.41
C TYR A 199 -1.46 -10.68 -1.88
N GLY A 200 -2.56 -10.90 -2.61
CA GLY A 200 -3.42 -12.06 -2.40
C GLY A 200 -4.09 -12.12 -1.02
N ALA A 201 -4.06 -13.29 -0.36
CA ALA A 201 -4.71 -13.52 0.95
C ALA A 201 -3.80 -13.16 2.15
N GLU A 202 -2.59 -12.66 1.90
CA GLU A 202 -1.59 -12.38 2.94
C GLU A 202 -1.98 -11.18 3.84
N TRP A 203 -2.98 -10.38 3.46
CA TRP A 203 -3.57 -9.35 4.33
C TRP A 203 -4.10 -9.92 5.65
N LEU A 204 -4.43 -11.22 5.70
CA LEU A 204 -4.82 -11.90 6.95
C LEU A 204 -3.70 -11.91 7.99
N SER A 205 -2.42 -11.87 7.58
CA SER A 205 -1.29 -11.77 8.51
C SER A 205 -1.16 -10.38 9.15
N ASN A 206 -1.73 -9.34 8.53
CA ASN A 206 -1.75 -7.98 9.06
C ASN A 206 -2.66 -7.85 10.30
N PHE A 207 -3.48 -8.86 10.61
CA PHE A 207 -4.27 -8.94 11.85
C PHE A 207 -3.47 -9.30 13.09
N ASN A 208 -2.13 -9.34 13.01
CA ASN A 208 -1.32 -9.59 14.18
C ASN A 208 -1.27 -8.38 15.13
N VAL A 209 -2.37 -8.15 15.84
CA VAL A 209 -2.49 -7.22 16.98
C VAL A 209 -1.98 -7.85 18.29
N LEU A 210 -1.60 -9.13 18.27
CA LEU A 210 -1.06 -9.85 19.42
C LEU A 210 0.40 -9.47 19.64
N GLY A 211 0.73 -8.97 20.83
CA GLY A 211 2.10 -8.51 21.18
C GLY A 211 2.30 -7.00 21.13
N GLN A 212 1.23 -6.21 20.95
CA GLN A 212 1.30 -4.75 21.10
C GLN A 212 1.70 -4.34 22.52
N SER A 213 2.59 -3.36 22.61
CA SER A 213 2.88 -2.69 23.88
C SER A 213 1.67 -1.85 24.30
N ALA A 214 1.29 -1.92 25.57
CA ALA A 214 0.26 -1.03 26.12
C ALA A 214 0.69 0.46 26.11
N GLN A 215 1.97 0.74 25.85
CA GLN A 215 2.55 2.08 25.94
C GLN A 215 2.69 2.81 24.59
N SER A 216 2.64 2.09 23.46
CA SER A 216 2.69 2.70 22.13
C SER A 216 1.29 2.72 21.50
N PRO A 217 0.81 3.88 21.03
CA PRO A 217 -0.51 3.96 20.41
C PRO A 217 -0.54 3.29 19.03
N ASP A 218 0.59 3.23 18.32
CA ASP A 218 0.67 2.74 16.95
C ASP A 218 0.77 1.21 16.86
N HIS A 219 0.30 0.67 15.73
CA HIS A 219 0.35 -0.74 15.42
C HIS A 219 1.81 -1.17 15.18
N ARG A 220 2.38 -1.95 16.11
CA ARG A 220 3.82 -2.25 16.12
C ARG A 220 4.36 -2.82 14.80
N GLY A 221 3.62 -3.72 14.15
CA GLY A 221 4.06 -4.31 12.88
C GLY A 221 4.12 -3.31 11.72
N PHE A 222 3.22 -2.32 11.69
CA PHE A 222 3.27 -1.26 10.69
C PHE A 222 4.33 -0.23 11.05
N LYS A 223 4.46 0.10 12.34
CA LYS A 223 5.46 1.05 12.84
C LYS A 223 6.90 0.57 12.60
N ALA A 224 7.20 -0.70 12.85
CA ALA A 224 8.53 -1.25 12.57
C ALA A 224 8.90 -1.17 11.08
N ALA A 225 7.94 -1.46 10.20
CA ALA A 225 8.15 -1.35 8.75
C ALA A 225 8.27 0.13 8.30
N GLU A 226 7.55 1.03 8.96
CA GLU A 226 7.65 2.48 8.73
C GLU A 226 9.01 3.03 9.16
N GLU A 227 9.53 2.67 10.34
CA GLU A 227 10.85 3.09 10.84
C GLU A 227 11.95 2.80 9.79
N GLU A 228 11.85 1.65 9.10
CA GLU A 228 12.75 1.28 8.00
C GLU A 228 12.62 2.21 6.77
N VAL A 229 11.38 2.48 6.33
CA VAL A 229 11.13 3.38 5.19
C VAL A 229 11.57 4.80 5.53
N ALA A 230 11.29 5.29 6.74
CA ALA A 230 11.69 6.61 7.20
C ALA A 230 13.22 6.77 7.18
N GLN A 231 13.96 5.76 7.63
CA GLN A 231 15.42 5.76 7.52
C GLN A 231 15.89 5.82 6.06
N ALA A 232 15.24 5.07 5.16
CA ALA A 232 15.57 5.10 3.74
C ALA A 232 15.29 6.45 3.08
N VAL A 233 14.17 7.10 3.42
CA VAL A 233 13.81 8.45 2.96
C VAL A 233 14.82 9.48 3.46
N ARG A 234 15.16 9.45 4.76
CA ARG A 234 16.20 10.34 5.34
C ARG A 234 17.53 10.18 4.61
N SER A 235 17.99 8.94 4.42
CA SER A 235 19.23 8.66 3.68
C SER A 235 19.16 9.15 2.23
N TYR A 236 18.02 8.96 1.56
CA TYR A 236 17.83 9.43 0.18
C TYR A 236 17.92 10.97 0.07
N VAL A 237 17.23 11.68 0.96
CA VAL A 237 17.24 13.16 1.02
C VAL A 237 18.66 13.68 1.32
N GLN A 238 19.35 13.06 2.28
CA GLN A 238 20.71 13.45 2.67
C GLN A 238 21.73 13.20 1.57
N GLU A 239 21.74 12.01 0.96
CA GLU A 239 22.67 11.64 -0.12
C GLU A 239 22.45 12.49 -1.37
N SER A 240 21.21 12.91 -1.61
CA SER A 240 20.85 13.79 -2.72
C SER A 240 21.15 15.27 -2.43
N GLY A 241 21.55 15.62 -1.19
CA GLY A 241 21.90 16.97 -0.80
C GLY A 241 20.74 17.97 -0.88
N LEU A 242 19.51 17.49 -0.66
CA LEU A 242 18.31 18.33 -0.82
C LEU A 242 18.17 19.31 0.35
N ASP A 243 17.76 20.53 0.03
CA ASP A 243 17.40 21.54 1.02
C ASP A 243 15.95 21.30 1.49
N PRO A 244 15.71 21.05 2.79
CA PRO A 244 14.36 20.87 3.30
C PRO A 244 13.39 21.99 2.93
N ALA A 245 13.84 23.25 2.88
CA ALA A 245 12.99 24.39 2.53
C ALA A 245 12.41 24.32 1.10
N HIS A 246 13.16 23.67 0.19
CA HIS A 246 12.82 23.52 -1.23
C HIS A 246 12.47 22.07 -1.59
N THR A 247 12.20 21.22 -0.59
CA THR A 247 11.79 19.84 -0.80
C THR A 247 10.27 19.72 -0.67
N ARG A 248 9.69 18.85 -1.49
CA ARG A 248 8.31 18.35 -1.35
C ARG A 248 8.38 16.83 -1.31
N ILE A 249 7.52 16.19 -0.53
CA ILE A 249 7.49 14.73 -0.40
C ILE A 249 6.08 14.26 -0.77
N LEU A 250 5.97 13.35 -1.74
CA LEU A 250 4.73 12.67 -2.09
C LEU A 250 4.81 11.22 -1.59
N ILE A 251 3.91 10.87 -0.67
CA ILE A 251 3.86 9.56 -0.03
C ILE A 251 2.57 8.87 -0.47
N THR A 252 2.68 7.65 -0.98
CA THR A 252 1.52 6.84 -1.39
C THR A 252 1.72 5.36 -1.11
N GLY A 253 0.61 4.67 -0.87
CA GLY A 253 0.59 3.23 -0.69
C GLY A 253 -0.83 2.68 -0.64
N HIS A 254 -0.96 1.41 -0.98
CA HIS A 254 -2.21 0.66 -0.91
C HIS A 254 -2.13 -0.44 0.17
N SER A 255 -3.23 -0.70 0.87
CA SER A 255 -3.34 -1.75 1.89
C SER A 255 -2.30 -1.56 3.00
N ARG A 256 -1.49 -2.58 3.30
CA ARG A 256 -0.33 -2.48 4.22
C ARG A 256 0.61 -1.34 3.86
N GLY A 257 0.85 -1.09 2.57
CA GLY A 257 1.67 0.03 2.12
C GLY A 257 1.03 1.38 2.45
N GLY A 258 -0.31 1.45 2.42
CA GLY A 258 -1.09 2.61 2.85
C GLY A 258 -0.99 2.86 4.36
N ALA A 259 -0.98 1.80 5.18
CA ALA A 259 -0.75 1.93 6.61
C ALA A 259 0.64 2.47 6.95
N ILE A 260 1.67 1.95 6.28
CA ILE A 260 3.04 2.42 6.46
C ILE A 260 3.20 3.87 5.95
N ALA A 261 2.57 4.20 4.82
CA ALA A 261 2.52 5.56 4.30
C ALA A 261 1.85 6.55 5.27
N ASN A 262 0.75 6.13 5.93
CA ASN A 262 0.05 6.94 6.93
C ASN A 262 0.95 7.25 8.13
N LEU A 263 1.59 6.23 8.69
CA LEU A 263 2.53 6.39 9.81
C LEU A 263 3.75 7.23 9.41
N LEU A 264 4.31 7.02 8.22
CA LEU A 264 5.47 7.77 7.74
C LEU A 264 5.15 9.27 7.63
N ALA A 265 3.97 9.59 7.10
CA ALA A 265 3.55 10.98 6.99
C ALA A 265 3.38 11.62 8.38
N ALA A 266 2.72 10.92 9.32
CA ALA A 266 2.55 11.39 10.69
C ALA A 266 3.90 11.65 11.38
N ASP A 267 4.87 10.74 11.24
CA ASP A 267 6.23 10.89 11.77
C ASP A 267 7.01 12.05 11.15
N LEU A 268 6.80 12.34 9.87
CA LEU A 268 7.46 13.47 9.20
C LEU A 268 6.81 14.82 9.56
N ASP A 269 5.52 14.82 9.90
CA ASP A 269 4.79 16.01 10.34
C ASP A 269 5.02 16.34 11.82
N ASP A 270 5.25 15.33 12.67
CA ASP A 270 5.57 15.45 14.09
C ASP A 270 6.82 14.62 14.46
N PRO A 271 8.02 15.03 13.99
CA PRO A 271 9.24 14.25 14.18
C PRO A 271 9.72 14.27 15.63
N ASP A 272 10.31 13.15 16.06
CA ASP A 272 10.97 13.02 17.37
C ASP A 272 12.02 14.12 17.60
N GLU A 273 12.24 14.48 18.88
CA GLU A 273 13.22 15.50 19.25
C GLU A 273 14.62 15.19 18.67
N GLY A 274 15.12 16.10 17.83
CA GLY A 274 16.45 16.01 17.23
C GLY A 274 16.49 15.38 15.83
N GLU A 275 15.37 14.86 15.34
CA GLU A 275 15.25 14.42 13.94
C GLU A 275 15.15 15.65 13.00
N PRO A 276 15.90 15.65 11.88
CA PRO A 276 15.88 16.78 10.95
C PRO A 276 14.57 16.81 10.15
N THR A 277 13.99 18.00 10.04
CA THR A 277 12.89 18.26 9.11
C THR A 277 13.34 18.01 7.67
N LEU A 278 12.62 17.17 6.93
CA LEU A 278 12.94 16.83 5.53
C LEU A 278 12.23 17.72 4.50
N ALA A 279 11.09 18.29 4.86
CA ALA A 279 10.29 19.19 4.05
C ALA A 279 9.44 20.08 4.98
N PRO A 280 8.98 21.27 4.55
CA PRO A 280 7.97 22.02 5.30
C PRO A 280 6.70 21.18 5.46
N SER A 281 5.94 21.37 6.54
CA SER A 281 4.69 20.63 6.79
C SER A 281 3.63 20.85 5.70
N THR A 282 3.64 21.99 5.01
CA THR A 282 2.80 22.25 3.82
C THR A 282 3.32 21.59 2.54
N GLY A 283 4.44 20.88 2.62
CA GLY A 283 5.15 20.25 1.51
C GLY A 283 5.19 18.73 1.56
N ILE A 284 4.54 18.10 2.54
CA ILE A 284 4.37 16.66 2.66
C ILE A 284 2.94 16.35 2.19
N PHE A 285 2.80 15.54 1.15
CA PHE A 285 1.53 15.14 0.55
C PHE A 285 1.36 13.63 0.74
N ALA A 286 0.38 13.20 1.52
CA ALA A 286 0.16 11.78 1.78
C ALA A 286 -1.22 11.34 1.32
N TYR A 287 -1.26 10.36 0.41
CA TYR A 287 -2.48 9.76 -0.12
C TYR A 287 -2.41 8.25 0.04
N THR A 288 -3.26 7.71 0.90
CA THR A 288 -3.28 6.26 1.18
C THR A 288 -4.58 5.66 0.65
N PHE A 289 -4.53 4.39 0.26
CA PHE A 289 -5.68 3.67 -0.30
C PHE A 289 -5.83 2.36 0.44
N ALA A 290 -7.06 1.99 0.80
CA ALA A 290 -7.32 0.73 1.49
C ALA A 290 -6.50 0.54 2.78
N ALA A 291 -6.05 1.64 3.40
CA ALA A 291 -5.16 1.57 4.54
C ALA A 291 -5.91 1.00 5.76
N PRO A 292 -5.40 -0.05 6.42
CA PRO A 292 -5.94 -0.47 7.70
C PRO A 292 -5.76 0.64 8.74
N CYS A 293 -6.46 0.53 9.86
CA CYS A 293 -6.25 1.39 11.01
C CYS A 293 -4.84 1.15 11.59
N VAL A 294 -4.16 2.22 11.99
CA VAL A 294 -2.73 2.16 12.37
C VAL A 294 -2.45 2.64 13.78
N THR A 295 -3.35 3.43 14.41
CA THR A 295 -3.04 4.08 15.68
C THR A 295 -4.22 4.18 16.63
N ARG A 296 -3.93 4.27 17.92
CA ARG A 296 -4.87 4.64 18.99
C ARG A 296 -4.62 6.04 19.55
N ALA A 297 -3.72 6.83 18.93
CA ALA A 297 -3.26 8.10 19.47
C ALA A 297 -4.37 9.14 19.50
N ASP A 298 -4.62 9.78 20.63
CA ASP A 298 -5.74 10.73 20.79
C ASP A 298 -5.61 11.97 19.90
N ASN A 299 -4.39 12.34 19.52
CA ASN A 299 -4.07 13.49 18.65
C ASN A 299 -4.13 13.16 17.14
N ARG A 300 -4.53 11.95 16.75
CA ARG A 300 -4.45 11.48 15.35
C ARG A 300 -5.20 12.32 14.30
N HIS A 301 -6.12 13.19 14.71
CA HIS A 301 -6.83 14.13 13.83
C HIS A 301 -6.44 15.60 14.08
N ASP A 302 -5.33 15.85 14.77
CA ASP A 302 -4.81 17.19 14.97
C ASP A 302 -4.43 17.83 13.62
N ALA A 303 -4.47 19.16 13.56
CA ALA A 303 -4.18 19.93 12.35
C ALA A 303 -2.76 19.70 11.78
N ALA A 304 -1.85 19.16 12.59
CA ALA A 304 -0.52 18.73 12.15
C ALA A 304 -0.59 17.68 11.04
N PHE A 305 -1.57 16.76 11.11
CA PHE A 305 -1.76 15.64 10.17
C PHE A 305 -2.78 15.95 9.05
N GLY A 306 -3.13 17.22 8.85
CA GLY A 306 -4.17 17.66 7.90
C GLY A 306 -3.85 17.43 6.42
N ASN A 307 -2.62 17.00 6.11
CA ASN A 307 -2.06 16.66 4.81
C ASN A 307 -2.08 15.15 4.50
N ILE A 308 -2.63 14.34 5.41
CA ILE A 308 -2.78 12.89 5.26
C ILE A 308 -4.22 12.57 4.88
N PHE A 309 -4.42 12.09 3.65
CA PHE A 309 -5.72 11.70 3.12
C PHE A 309 -5.80 10.18 2.92
N ASN A 310 -6.74 9.55 3.61
CA ASN A 310 -6.94 8.10 3.56
C ASN A 310 -8.20 7.79 2.76
N VAL A 311 -8.04 7.37 1.50
CA VAL A 311 -9.15 6.93 0.67
C VAL A 311 -9.59 5.54 1.12
N ALA A 312 -10.82 5.43 1.59
CA ALA A 312 -11.38 4.21 2.14
C ALA A 312 -12.67 3.82 1.43
N ASN A 313 -12.74 2.55 1.02
CA ASN A 313 -14.00 1.92 0.63
C ASN A 313 -14.62 1.29 1.87
N GLU A 314 -15.82 1.70 2.27
CA GLU A 314 -16.50 1.10 3.42
C GLU A 314 -16.78 -0.40 3.24
N ALA A 315 -16.94 -0.88 2.00
CA ALA A 315 -17.08 -2.30 1.70
C ALA A 315 -15.74 -3.06 1.72
N ASP A 316 -14.61 -2.38 1.96
CA ASP A 316 -13.31 -3.00 2.15
C ASP A 316 -13.05 -3.24 3.63
N ILE A 317 -13.14 -4.51 4.03
CA ILE A 317 -12.96 -4.93 5.43
C ILE A 317 -11.58 -4.62 5.99
N VAL A 318 -10.55 -4.46 5.16
CA VAL A 318 -9.20 -4.13 5.63
C VAL A 318 -9.18 -2.73 6.23
N THR A 319 -9.95 -1.79 5.67
CA THR A 319 -10.04 -0.41 6.18
C THR A 319 -10.78 -0.32 7.53
N GLN A 320 -11.51 -1.35 7.90
CA GLN A 320 -12.28 -1.43 9.14
C GLN A 320 -11.47 -2.07 10.28
N LEU A 321 -10.21 -2.44 10.01
CA LEU A 321 -9.38 -3.23 10.90
C LEU A 321 -7.99 -2.63 11.11
N PRO A 322 -7.37 -2.79 12.29
CA PRO A 322 -7.98 -3.24 13.54
C PRO A 322 -9.19 -2.39 13.95
N LEU A 323 -10.10 -2.96 14.74
CA LEU A 323 -11.43 -2.38 14.93
C LEU A 323 -11.39 -1.02 15.64
N ALA A 324 -12.24 -0.08 15.18
CA ALA A 324 -12.45 1.20 15.84
C ALA A 324 -12.93 1.05 17.29
N SER A 325 -13.68 -0.02 17.61
CA SER A 325 -14.08 -0.36 18.98
C SER A 325 -12.90 -0.66 19.91
N TRP A 326 -11.74 -1.00 19.36
CA TRP A 326 -10.48 -1.18 20.10
C TRP A 326 -9.67 0.12 20.22
N GLY A 327 -10.23 1.25 19.75
CA GLY A 327 -9.62 2.57 19.74
C GLY A 327 -8.75 2.84 18.51
N TYR A 328 -8.73 1.94 17.52
CA TYR A 328 -7.89 2.05 16.33
C TYR A 328 -8.50 2.94 15.25
N ASP A 329 -7.67 3.79 14.65
CA ASP A 329 -8.00 4.63 13.51
C ASP A 329 -6.72 4.98 12.71
N ARG A 330 -6.80 5.91 11.77
CA ARG A 330 -5.69 6.43 10.96
C ARG A 330 -5.38 7.88 11.35
N TYR A 331 -4.13 8.31 11.11
CA TYR A 331 -3.80 9.73 11.19
C TYR A 331 -4.43 10.49 10.00
N GLY A 332 -4.84 11.73 10.24
CA GLY A 332 -5.38 12.63 9.22
C GLY A 332 -6.87 12.44 8.91
N THR A 333 -7.24 12.67 7.65
CA THR A 333 -8.63 12.70 7.18
C THR A 333 -8.98 11.45 6.38
N THR A 334 -10.16 10.88 6.60
CA THR A 334 -10.69 9.78 5.76
C THR A 334 -11.53 10.37 4.63
N ILE A 335 -11.27 9.90 3.40
CA ILE A 335 -12.06 10.21 2.20
C ILE A 335 -12.86 8.95 1.87
N GLU A 336 -14.16 8.98 2.16
CA GLU A 336 -15.05 7.84 1.96
C GLU A 336 -15.46 7.74 0.48
N LEU A 337 -15.26 6.56 -0.10
CA LEU A 337 -15.80 6.23 -1.42
C LEU A 337 -17.32 5.98 -1.34
N PRO A 338 -18.09 6.23 -2.41
CA PRO A 338 -19.53 6.04 -2.39
C PRO A 338 -19.95 4.63 -1.95
N HIS A 339 -20.87 4.57 -1.00
CA HIS A 339 -21.48 3.34 -0.50
C HIS A 339 -22.98 3.31 -0.84
N THR A 340 -23.66 2.18 -0.61
CA THR A 340 -25.04 1.97 -1.08
C THR A 340 -26.09 2.93 -0.52
N ALA A 341 -25.78 3.64 0.57
CA ALA A 341 -26.64 4.68 1.13
C ALA A 341 -26.23 6.12 0.72
N SER A 342 -25.13 6.28 -0.02
CA SER A 342 -24.71 7.58 -0.56
C SER A 342 -25.69 8.10 -1.61
N ALA A 343 -25.95 9.41 -1.60
CA ALA A 343 -26.74 10.05 -2.64
C ALA A 343 -26.05 9.91 -4.00
N GLY A 344 -26.78 9.50 -5.03
CA GLY A 344 -26.22 9.32 -6.38
C GLY A 344 -25.38 8.04 -6.56
N PHE A 345 -25.38 7.11 -5.59
CA PHE A 345 -24.61 5.88 -5.64
C PHE A 345 -24.76 5.12 -6.97
N ASP A 346 -25.97 4.95 -7.50
CA ASP A 346 -26.21 4.24 -8.76
C ASP A 346 -25.43 4.85 -9.94
N GLY A 347 -25.31 6.18 -9.98
CA GLY A 347 -24.55 6.90 -11.00
C GLY A 347 -23.06 6.69 -10.86
N PHE A 348 -22.52 6.85 -9.64
CA PHE A 348 -21.10 6.62 -9.38
C PHE A 348 -20.71 5.16 -9.57
N TYR A 349 -21.54 4.22 -9.13
CA TYR A 349 -21.31 2.78 -9.32
C TYR A 349 -21.31 2.41 -10.81
N ALA A 350 -22.23 2.97 -11.61
CA ALA A 350 -22.22 2.78 -13.06
C ALA A 350 -20.95 3.35 -13.72
N ALA A 351 -20.46 4.51 -13.28
CA ALA A 351 -19.21 5.08 -13.76
C ALA A 351 -17.98 4.24 -13.35
N ALA A 352 -17.92 3.80 -12.08
CA ALA A 352 -16.86 2.92 -11.58
C ALA A 352 -16.84 1.58 -12.32
N GLN A 353 -18.02 1.03 -12.63
CA GLN A 353 -18.15 -0.19 -13.44
C GLN A 353 -17.55 -0.03 -14.85
N VAL A 354 -17.71 1.14 -15.47
CA VAL A 354 -17.13 1.47 -16.78
C VAL A 354 -15.61 1.61 -16.67
N ALA A 355 -15.12 2.39 -15.71
CA ALA A 355 -13.69 2.58 -15.46
C ALA A 355 -12.98 1.24 -15.17
N TYR A 356 -13.56 0.43 -14.28
CA TYR A 356 -13.04 -0.90 -13.94
C TYR A 356 -12.92 -1.81 -15.17
N ARG A 357 -13.93 -1.81 -16.04
CA ARG A 357 -13.91 -2.60 -17.27
C ARG A 357 -12.88 -2.09 -18.27
N GLN A 358 -12.69 -0.77 -18.35
CA GLN A 358 -11.65 -0.20 -19.20
C GLN A 358 -10.25 -0.59 -18.71
N ASN A 359 -10.04 -0.62 -17.39
CA ASN A 359 -8.73 -0.91 -16.80
C ASN A 359 -8.42 -2.40 -16.78
N THR A 360 -9.39 -3.29 -16.57
CA THR A 360 -9.15 -4.73 -16.38
C THR A 360 -9.62 -5.60 -17.53
N GLY A 361 -10.54 -5.10 -18.36
CA GLY A 361 -11.28 -5.91 -19.34
C GLY A 361 -12.42 -6.75 -18.74
N PHE A 362 -12.59 -6.76 -17.41
CA PHE A 362 -13.59 -7.56 -16.70
C PHE A 362 -14.65 -6.67 -16.04
N ALA A 363 -15.77 -7.27 -15.63
CA ALA A 363 -16.75 -6.56 -14.82
C ALA A 363 -16.34 -6.60 -13.35
N LEU A 364 -16.41 -5.46 -12.66
CA LEU A 364 -16.43 -5.40 -11.20
C LEU A 364 -17.44 -6.41 -10.66
N SER A 365 -16.98 -7.38 -9.89
CA SER A 365 -17.77 -8.53 -9.44
C SER A 365 -18.73 -8.21 -8.30
N ASN A 366 -18.45 -7.15 -7.54
CA ASN A 366 -19.17 -6.86 -6.31
C ASN A 366 -20.49 -6.18 -6.63
N ASP A 367 -21.59 -6.91 -6.51
CA ASP A 367 -22.92 -6.32 -6.59
C ASP A 367 -23.22 -5.44 -5.36
N PRO A 368 -24.19 -4.50 -5.44
CA PRO A 368 -24.52 -3.61 -4.32
C PRO A 368 -24.92 -4.34 -3.03
N GLY A 369 -25.51 -5.53 -3.12
CA GLY A 369 -25.86 -6.34 -1.95
C GLY A 369 -24.63 -6.88 -1.23
N ALA A 370 -23.64 -7.37 -1.99
CA ALA A 370 -22.35 -7.78 -1.45
C ALA A 370 -21.61 -6.62 -0.78
N LEU A 371 -21.59 -5.44 -1.41
CA LEU A 371 -20.98 -4.24 -0.84
C LEU A 371 -21.65 -3.82 0.49
N ALA A 372 -22.98 -3.85 0.55
CA ALA A 372 -23.72 -3.53 1.77
C ALA A 372 -23.44 -4.52 2.92
N ALA A 373 -23.29 -5.81 2.61
CA ALA A 373 -22.94 -6.82 3.60
C ALA A 373 -21.52 -6.60 4.17
N LEU A 374 -20.55 -6.25 3.32
CA LEU A 374 -19.18 -5.97 3.73
C LEU A 374 -19.05 -4.67 4.54
N HIS A 375 -19.86 -3.66 4.24
CA HIS A 375 -19.91 -2.42 5.01
C HIS A 375 -20.24 -2.67 6.50
N SER A 376 -21.10 -3.65 6.80
CA SER A 376 -21.48 -3.97 8.18
C SER A 376 -20.48 -4.87 8.92
N PHE A 377 -19.35 -5.23 8.29
CA PHE A 377 -18.40 -6.20 8.86
C PHE A 377 -17.84 -5.73 10.21
N GLY A 378 -17.36 -4.49 10.31
CA GLY A 378 -16.65 -3.96 11.47
C GLY A 378 -17.54 -3.77 12.67
N SER A 379 -18.80 -3.36 12.47
CA SER A 379 -19.81 -3.31 13.53
C SER A 379 -20.13 -4.73 14.03
N ASN A 380 -20.35 -5.68 13.12
CA ASN A 380 -20.62 -7.07 13.48
C ASN A 380 -19.42 -7.69 14.22
N ALA A 381 -18.19 -7.44 13.74
CA ALA A 381 -16.98 -7.93 14.39
C ALA A 381 -16.80 -7.33 15.78
N SER A 382 -17.16 -6.05 15.97
CA SER A 382 -17.10 -5.38 17.28
C SER A 382 -18.08 -5.96 18.30
N ASP A 383 -19.26 -6.43 17.85
CA ASP A 383 -20.23 -7.10 18.73
C ASP A 383 -19.71 -8.46 19.23
N HIS A 384 -18.96 -9.17 18.37
CA HIS A 384 -18.42 -10.49 18.69
C HIS A 384 -17.08 -10.45 19.42
N VAL A 385 -16.26 -9.42 19.16
CA VAL A 385 -14.92 -9.21 19.75
C VAL A 385 -14.77 -7.74 20.18
N PRO A 386 -15.39 -7.34 21.31
CA PRO A 386 -15.42 -5.93 21.73
C PRO A 386 -14.06 -5.35 22.12
N ARG A 387 -13.10 -6.20 22.53
CA ARG A 387 -11.76 -5.78 22.93
C ARG A 387 -10.69 -6.64 22.28
N ALA A 388 -9.53 -6.05 21.97
CA ALA A 388 -8.38 -6.77 21.44
C ALA A 388 -7.93 -7.93 22.35
N GLU A 389 -8.05 -7.78 23.67
CA GLU A 389 -7.74 -8.82 24.66
C GLU A 389 -8.59 -10.09 24.48
N ASP A 390 -9.82 -9.95 23.97
CA ASP A 390 -10.75 -11.06 23.79
C ASP A 390 -10.23 -12.07 22.75
N LEU A 391 -9.36 -11.65 21.81
CA LEU A 391 -8.70 -12.51 20.82
C LEU A 391 -7.87 -13.64 21.46
N THR A 392 -7.41 -13.45 22.69
CA THR A 392 -6.64 -14.46 23.43
C THR A 392 -7.52 -15.47 24.16
N SER A 393 -8.83 -15.23 24.21
CA SER A 393 -9.81 -16.09 24.87
C SER A 393 -10.48 -17.07 23.89
N PRO A 394 -10.90 -18.27 24.35
CA PRO A 394 -11.68 -19.18 23.52
C PRO A 394 -12.99 -18.58 22.98
N ILE A 395 -13.59 -17.64 23.73
CA ILE A 395 -14.84 -16.95 23.35
C ILE A 395 -14.55 -15.96 22.22
N GLY A 396 -13.48 -15.16 22.30
CA GLY A 396 -13.13 -14.25 21.22
C GLY A 396 -12.64 -14.95 19.96
N VAL A 397 -11.97 -16.10 20.06
CA VAL A 397 -11.66 -16.94 18.88
C VAL A 397 -12.94 -17.41 18.18
N LEU A 398 -13.97 -17.80 18.96
CA LEU A 398 -15.29 -18.13 18.40
C LEU A 398 -15.96 -16.89 17.79
N GLY A 399 -15.80 -15.72 18.42
CA GLY A 399 -16.30 -14.43 17.92
C GLY A 399 -15.69 -14.02 16.58
N VAL A 400 -14.36 -14.18 16.39
CA VAL A 400 -13.69 -13.96 15.09
C VAL A 400 -14.22 -14.93 14.04
N ALA A 401 -14.38 -16.21 14.40
CA ALA A 401 -14.95 -17.18 13.47
C ALA A 401 -16.38 -16.79 13.06
N GLN A 402 -17.19 -16.31 14.01
CA GLN A 402 -18.56 -15.84 13.76
C GLN A 402 -18.61 -14.58 12.89
N SER A 403 -17.69 -13.63 13.05
CA SER A 403 -17.65 -12.42 12.22
C SER A 403 -17.28 -12.70 10.75
N LEU A 404 -16.62 -13.84 10.49
CA LEU A 404 -16.28 -14.30 9.14
C LEU A 404 -17.34 -15.23 8.53
N VAL A 405 -18.30 -15.73 9.32
CA VAL A 405 -19.37 -16.62 8.81
C VAL A 405 -20.30 -15.83 7.90
N GLY A 406 -20.44 -16.30 6.65
CA GLY A 406 -21.31 -15.68 5.65
C GLY A 406 -20.67 -14.54 4.88
N LEU A 407 -19.41 -14.20 5.17
CA LEU A 407 -18.63 -13.25 4.40
C LEU A 407 -18.22 -13.87 3.06
N ASP A 408 -18.59 -13.22 1.95
CA ASP A 408 -18.08 -13.60 0.64
C ASP A 408 -16.64 -13.08 0.47
N LEU A 409 -15.68 -13.98 0.65
CA LEU A 409 -14.25 -13.69 0.53
C LEU A 409 -13.88 -13.16 -0.85
N SER A 410 -14.58 -13.58 -1.91
CA SER A 410 -14.29 -13.10 -3.26
C SER A 410 -14.69 -11.63 -3.42
N SER A 411 -15.87 -11.27 -2.90
CA SER A 411 -16.31 -9.88 -2.83
C SER A 411 -15.42 -9.04 -1.91
N ALA A 412 -15.00 -9.56 -0.76
CA ALA A 412 -14.10 -8.85 0.15
C ALA A 412 -12.74 -8.53 -0.51
N LEU A 413 -12.15 -9.51 -1.20
CA LEU A 413 -10.92 -9.32 -1.98
C LEU A 413 -11.15 -8.32 -3.13
N GLY A 414 -12.26 -8.46 -3.86
CA GLY A 414 -12.67 -7.55 -4.92
C GLY A 414 -12.80 -6.11 -4.45
N ALA A 415 -13.37 -5.88 -3.27
CA ALA A 415 -13.52 -4.54 -2.68
C ALA A 415 -12.17 -3.92 -2.28
N HIS A 416 -11.19 -4.77 -1.95
CA HIS A 416 -9.87 -4.37 -1.48
C HIS A 416 -8.87 -4.08 -2.62
N TYR A 417 -9.00 -4.73 -3.78
CA TYR A 417 -8.00 -4.65 -4.85
C TYR A 417 -7.73 -3.21 -5.34
N PRO A 418 -6.47 -2.89 -5.74
CA PRO A 418 -6.13 -1.60 -6.31
C PRO A 418 -7.02 -1.22 -7.50
N ASP A 419 -7.43 -2.18 -8.33
CA ASP A 419 -8.33 -1.95 -9.47
C ASP A 419 -9.64 -1.26 -9.07
N THR A 420 -10.21 -1.67 -7.93
CA THR A 420 -11.47 -1.13 -7.41
C THR A 420 -11.29 0.31 -6.96
N TYR A 421 -10.21 0.60 -6.24
CA TYR A 421 -9.88 1.97 -5.82
C TYR A 421 -9.59 2.87 -7.02
N ILE A 422 -8.79 2.43 -7.99
CA ILE A 422 -8.51 3.19 -9.22
C ILE A 422 -9.82 3.49 -9.96
N ALA A 423 -10.70 2.50 -10.12
CA ALA A 423 -11.96 2.67 -10.82
C ALA A 423 -12.90 3.67 -10.12
N TRP A 424 -13.01 3.60 -8.79
CA TRP A 424 -13.78 4.58 -8.02
C TRP A 424 -13.19 5.98 -8.12
N MET A 425 -11.88 6.13 -7.97
CA MET A 425 -11.20 7.41 -8.11
C MET A 425 -11.40 8.01 -9.50
N GLN A 426 -11.40 7.22 -10.56
CA GLN A 426 -11.69 7.69 -11.91
C GLN A 426 -13.16 8.03 -12.18
N ALA A 427 -14.08 7.47 -11.37
CA ALA A 427 -15.51 7.67 -11.51
C ALA A 427 -16.04 8.88 -10.73
N LEU A 428 -15.24 9.38 -9.80
CA LEU A 428 -15.56 10.54 -8.98
C LEU A 428 -15.08 11.79 -9.71
N ASP A 429 -15.97 12.77 -9.89
CA ASP A 429 -15.56 14.08 -10.38
C ASP A 429 -14.74 14.80 -9.30
N SER A 430 -13.87 15.73 -9.71
CA SER A 430 -13.02 16.53 -8.82
C SER A 430 -13.79 17.46 -7.86
N ASP A 431 -15.12 17.47 -7.91
CA ASP A 431 -16.02 18.29 -7.10
C ASP A 431 -16.61 17.57 -5.86
N LEU A 432 -16.04 16.45 -5.42
CA LEU A 432 -16.45 15.86 -4.14
C LEU A 432 -16.19 16.85 -2.98
N PRO A 433 -17.21 17.25 -2.21
CA PRO A 433 -16.98 18.01 -1.00
C PRO A 433 -16.23 17.13 0.01
N ALA A 434 -15.14 17.65 0.58
CA ALA A 434 -14.56 17.08 1.78
C ALA A 434 -15.67 17.02 2.84
N ALA A 435 -15.96 15.82 3.36
CA ALA A 435 -16.95 15.60 4.41
C ALA A 435 -16.49 16.24 5.73
#